data_AF-A0A137Q9W9-F1
#
_entry.id   AF-A0A137Q9W9-F1
#
_cell.length_a   1.000
_cell.length_b   1.000
_cell.length_c   1.000
_cell.angle_alpha   90.00
_cell.angle_beta   90.00
_cell.angle_gamma   90.00
#
_symmetry.space_group_name_H-M   'P 1'
#
loop_
_entity.id
_entity.type
_entity.pdbx_description
1 polymer ?
#
loop_
_entity_poly.entity_id
_entity_poly.type
_entity_poly.pdbx_seq_one_letter_code
_entity_poly.pdbx_strand_id
1 'polypeptide(L)'
;TTSDQVEGVMRASNLSNHFVLVGPPQVVHNSKSSDTAMAYFEVWDSQRGTCATNLIRHSLQFGHWTSRVMEASANPRASLCQCCWYWGHSSQTCHQKMPRCPLCSEPHYHDTHHAFAGCCKGNAHHGVPPTPAGQPCPHPPRCLNCHQAHTANSRQCPFWHHWFNKDWIRHKYQEVCRRSDARLSTFSQCPSSHV
;
A
#
# COMPACT_ATOMS: atom_id res chain seq x y z
N THR A 1 16.46 2.21 16.13
CA THR A 1 17.16 2.94 15.06
C THR A 1 16.16 3.71 14.24
N THR A 2 16.35 5.02 14.03
CA THR A 2 15.47 5.87 13.21
C THR A 2 16.04 6.10 11.80
N SER A 3 15.22 6.64 10.89
CA SER A 3 15.66 7.05 9.55
C SER A 3 16.86 8.00 9.61
N ASP A 4 16.79 9.05 10.44
CA ASP A 4 17.86 10.03 10.61
C ASP A 4 19.16 9.41 11.14
N GLN A 5 19.06 8.41 12.03
CA GLN A 5 20.23 7.68 12.53
C GLN A 5 20.89 6.86 11.41
N VAL A 6 20.09 6.23 10.54
CA VAL A 6 20.61 5.50 9.38
C VAL A 6 21.29 6.44 8.40
N GLU A 7 20.64 7.56 8.09
CA GLU A 7 21.19 8.55 7.18
C GLU A 7 22.47 9.18 7.74
N GLY A 8 22.51 9.51 9.03
CA GLY A 8 23.70 10.02 9.70
C GLY A 8 24.89 9.06 9.60
N VAL A 9 24.67 7.77 9.82
CA VAL A 9 25.72 6.74 9.66
C VAL A 9 26.18 6.63 8.20
N MET A 10 25.24 6.64 7.25
CA MET A 10 25.58 6.59 5.82
C MET A 10 26.44 7.78 5.40
N ARG A 11 26.08 9.00 5.83
CA ARG A 11 26.82 10.23 5.54
C ARG A 11 28.19 10.28 6.25
N ALA A 12 28.31 9.72 7.45
CA ALA A 12 29.58 9.64 8.17
C ALA A 12 30.50 8.52 7.67
N SER A 13 29.97 7.57 6.88
CA SER A 13 30.76 6.47 6.34
C SER A 13 31.73 6.93 5.25
N ASN A 14 32.78 6.13 5.03
CA ASN A 14 33.69 6.29 3.88
C ASN A 14 33.01 6.06 2.52
N LEU A 15 31.76 5.56 2.52
CA LEU A 15 30.96 5.34 1.32
C LEU A 15 30.19 6.59 0.89
N SER A 16 30.07 7.61 1.74
CA SER A 16 29.25 8.81 1.50
C SER A 16 29.55 9.54 0.18
N ASN A 17 30.79 9.47 -0.31
CA ASN A 17 31.20 10.07 -1.59
C ASN A 17 30.87 9.20 -2.82
N HIS A 18 30.42 7.96 -2.62
CA HIS A 18 30.24 6.97 -3.70
C HIS A 18 28.77 6.82 -4.14
N PHE A 19 27.83 7.48 -3.46
CA PHE A 19 26.41 7.43 -3.81
C PHE A 19 25.69 8.69 -3.34
N VAL A 20 24.55 8.97 -3.97
CA VAL A 20 23.63 10.02 -3.54
C VAL A 20 22.30 9.37 -3.20
N LEU A 21 21.78 9.61 -2.00
CA LEU A 21 20.46 9.15 -1.62
C LEU A 21 19.38 9.90 -2.40
N VAL A 22 18.38 9.17 -2.92
CA VAL A 22 17.19 9.77 -3.57
C VAL A 22 16.29 10.43 -2.52
N GLY A 23 16.31 9.92 -1.30
CA GLY A 23 15.56 10.44 -0.17
C GLY A 23 15.94 9.72 1.14
N PRO A 24 15.25 10.06 2.25
CA PRO A 24 15.57 9.49 3.56
C PRO A 24 15.39 7.96 3.58
N PRO A 25 16.30 7.20 4.21
CA PRO A 25 16.16 5.76 4.38
C PRO A 25 14.90 5.39 5.16
N GLN A 26 14.23 4.31 4.78
CA GLN A 26 13.03 3.80 5.45
C GLN A 26 13.41 2.64 6.37
N VAL A 27 13.21 2.79 7.67
CA VAL A 27 13.47 1.73 8.66
C VAL A 27 12.19 0.94 8.91
N VAL A 28 12.27 -0.39 8.73
CA VAL A 28 11.17 -1.33 8.90
C VAL A 28 11.51 -2.29 10.02
N HIS A 29 10.57 -2.45 10.95
CA HIS A 29 10.62 -3.46 12.00
C HIS A 29 9.59 -4.55 11.70
N ASN A 30 9.96 -5.81 11.94
CA ASN A 30 9.04 -6.95 11.74
C ASN A 30 7.87 -6.92 12.74
N SER A 31 8.10 -6.36 13.93
CA SER A 31 7.09 -6.13 14.97
C SER A 31 7.52 -4.98 15.89
N LYS A 32 6.62 -4.51 16.76
CA LYS A 32 6.94 -3.48 17.76
C LYS A 32 8.00 -3.92 18.79
N SER A 33 8.14 -5.23 19.01
CA SER A 33 9.09 -5.84 19.94
C SER A 33 10.33 -6.41 19.25
N SER A 34 10.51 -6.15 17.96
CA SER A 34 11.65 -6.65 17.18
C SER A 34 12.93 -5.94 17.61
N ASP A 35 13.92 -6.73 18.01
CA ASP A 35 15.29 -6.31 18.30
C ASP A 35 16.09 -6.03 17.02
N THR A 36 15.62 -6.56 15.88
CA THR A 36 16.17 -6.31 14.55
C THR A 36 15.31 -5.34 13.74
N ALA A 37 15.96 -4.60 12.84
CA ALA A 37 15.31 -3.70 11.89
C ALA A 37 16.04 -3.76 10.54
N MET A 38 15.30 -3.51 9.47
CA MET A 38 15.84 -3.46 8.11
C MET A 38 15.64 -2.06 7.53
N ALA A 39 16.72 -1.46 7.04
CA ALA A 39 16.69 -0.14 6.46
C ALA A 39 16.76 -0.24 4.93
N TYR A 40 15.75 0.31 4.25
CA TYR A 40 15.69 0.41 2.80
C TYR A 40 16.02 1.82 2.36
N PHE A 41 16.83 1.97 1.34
CA PHE A 41 17.19 3.27 0.80
C PHE A 41 17.35 3.17 -0.71
N GLU A 42 17.06 4.28 -1.37
CA GLU A 42 17.20 4.42 -2.81
C GLU A 42 18.40 5.32 -3.08
N VAL A 43 19.19 4.95 -4.09
CA VAL A 43 20.36 5.71 -4.52
C VAL A 43 20.19 6.12 -5.98
N TRP A 44 20.63 7.33 -6.30
CA TRP A 44 20.83 7.72 -7.69
C TRP A 44 21.93 6.85 -8.28
N ASP A 45 21.67 6.29 -9.45
CA ASP A 45 22.64 5.46 -10.14
C ASP A 45 22.65 5.76 -11.64
N SER A 46 23.77 5.42 -12.26
CA SER A 46 23.90 5.37 -13.71
C SER A 46 23.10 4.20 -14.28
N GLN A 47 22.85 4.23 -15.59
CA GLN A 47 22.20 3.13 -16.30
C GLN A 47 22.91 1.77 -16.12
N ARG A 48 24.20 1.77 -15.78
CA ARG A 48 25.01 0.58 -15.54
C ARG A 48 24.96 0.06 -14.10
N GLY A 49 24.27 0.74 -13.18
CA GLY A 49 24.15 0.27 -11.79
C GLY A 49 25.46 0.33 -10.99
N THR A 50 26.39 1.21 -11.35
CA THR A 50 27.74 1.24 -10.76
C THR A 50 27.73 1.63 -9.29
N CYS A 51 26.86 2.57 -8.89
CA CYS A 51 26.78 3.02 -7.49
C CYS A 51 26.22 1.93 -6.59
N ALA A 52 25.12 1.30 -7.01
CA ALA A 52 24.50 0.19 -6.29
C ALA A 52 25.46 -1.02 -6.18
N THR A 53 26.14 -1.38 -7.28
CA THR A 53 27.10 -2.50 -7.29
C THR A 53 28.26 -2.26 -6.33
N ASN A 54 28.77 -1.03 -6.26
CA ASN A 54 29.81 -0.67 -5.31
C ASN A 54 29.29 -0.78 -3.87
N LEU A 55 28.11 -0.21 -3.59
CA LEU A 55 27.49 -0.25 -2.26
C LEU A 55 27.26 -1.67 -1.72
N ILE A 56 26.76 -2.59 -2.54
CA ILE A 56 26.45 -3.99 -2.14
C ILE A 56 27.69 -4.74 -1.62
N ARG A 57 28.90 -4.29 -1.99
CA ARG A 57 30.16 -4.91 -1.54
C ARG A 57 30.60 -4.42 -0.17
N HIS A 58 29.94 -3.41 0.40
CA HIS A 58 30.34 -2.79 1.65
C HIS A 58 29.33 -3.04 2.78
N SER A 59 29.81 -2.78 4.00
CA SER A 59 29.02 -2.82 5.22
C SER A 59 29.06 -1.46 5.90
N LEU A 60 27.98 -1.12 6.59
CA LEU A 60 27.86 0.09 7.40
C LEU A 60 28.04 -0.27 8.87
N GLN A 61 28.77 0.55 9.62
CA GLN A 61 28.95 0.38 11.07
C GLN A 61 27.94 1.24 11.85
N PHE A 62 27.17 0.58 12.70
CA PHE A 62 26.18 1.16 13.60
C PHE A 62 26.64 0.91 15.04
N GLY A 63 27.48 1.81 15.56
CA GLY A 63 28.13 1.61 16.86
C GLY A 63 29.01 0.35 16.83
N HIS A 64 28.70 -0.66 17.65
CA HIS A 64 29.41 -1.94 17.66
C HIS A 64 28.86 -2.97 16.66
N TRP A 65 27.76 -2.65 15.96
CA TRP A 65 27.15 -3.55 14.98
C TRP A 65 27.67 -3.26 13.57
N THR A 66 27.96 -4.30 12.81
CA THR A 66 28.27 -4.18 11.37
C THR A 66 27.10 -4.74 10.58
N SER A 67 26.51 -3.91 9.72
CA SER A 67 25.35 -4.28 8.89
C SER A 67 25.74 -4.31 7.42
N ARG A 68 25.53 -5.45 6.77
CA ARG A 68 25.84 -5.63 5.35
C ARG A 68 24.81 -4.92 4.47
N VAL A 69 25.29 -4.21 3.44
CA VAL A 69 24.40 -3.69 2.39
C VAL A 69 24.09 -4.82 1.42
N MET A 70 22.82 -5.00 1.10
CA MET A 70 22.36 -6.04 0.18
C MET A 70 21.47 -5.41 -0.89
N GLU A 71 21.47 -6.01 -2.08
CA GLU A 71 20.53 -5.63 -3.12
C GLU A 71 19.11 -5.90 -2.63
N ALA A 72 18.26 -4.87 -2.68
CA ALA A 72 16.85 -5.07 -2.45
C ALA A 72 16.27 -5.79 -3.67
N SER A 73 15.46 -6.84 -3.47
CA SER A 73 14.69 -7.46 -4.55
C SER A 73 13.97 -6.39 -5.36
N ALA A 74 13.93 -6.47 -6.70
CA ALA A 74 13.53 -5.39 -7.62
C ALA A 74 12.18 -4.67 -7.35
N ASN A 75 11.36 -5.15 -6.43
CA ASN A 75 10.21 -4.46 -5.85
C ASN A 75 9.92 -5.06 -4.48
N PRO A 76 10.62 -4.69 -3.39
CA PRO A 76 10.35 -5.32 -2.10
C PRO A 76 9.04 -4.78 -1.51
N ARG A 77 8.64 -3.59 -1.97
CA ARG A 77 7.37 -2.93 -1.70
C ARG A 77 6.26 -3.60 -2.49
N ALA A 78 5.23 -4.05 -1.81
CA ALA A 78 3.93 -4.25 -2.44
C ALA A 78 3.45 -2.90 -2.94
N SER A 79 3.29 -2.77 -4.25
CA SER A 79 2.72 -1.56 -4.84
C SER A 79 1.22 -1.51 -4.57
N LEU A 80 0.68 -0.31 -4.39
CA LEU A 80 -0.75 -0.07 -4.47
C LEU A 80 -1.11 0.20 -5.94
N CYS A 81 -1.82 -0.75 -6.54
CA CYS A 81 -2.29 -0.61 -7.92
C CYS A 81 -3.29 0.54 -8.03
N GLN A 82 -3.08 1.48 -8.97
CA GLN A 82 -4.00 2.61 -9.19
C GLN A 82 -5.23 2.24 -10.05
N CYS A 83 -5.21 1.08 -10.69
CA CYS A 83 -6.35 0.58 -11.47
C CYS A 83 -7.37 -0.13 -10.56
N CYS A 84 -6.92 -1.02 -9.68
CA CYS A 84 -7.82 -1.84 -8.85
C CYS A 84 -7.76 -1.49 -7.35
N TRP A 85 -6.84 -0.63 -6.92
CA TRP A 85 -6.64 -0.21 -5.52
C TRP A 85 -6.34 -1.34 -4.53
N TYR A 86 -5.86 -2.48 -5.04
CA TYR A 86 -5.28 -3.55 -4.23
C TYR A 86 -3.78 -3.37 -4.04
N TRP A 87 -3.30 -3.73 -2.85
CA TRP A 87 -1.88 -3.87 -2.57
C TRP A 87 -1.34 -5.20 -3.12
N GLY A 88 -0.09 -5.22 -3.55
CA GLY A 88 0.62 -6.45 -3.94
C GLY A 88 1.06 -6.52 -5.40
N HIS A 89 0.59 -5.60 -6.25
CA HIS A 89 1.00 -5.50 -7.65
C HIS A 89 0.96 -4.05 -8.13
N SER A 90 1.68 -3.74 -9.21
CA SER A 90 1.68 -2.40 -9.81
C SER A 90 0.55 -2.26 -10.83
N SER A 91 0.22 -1.02 -11.22
CA SER A 91 -0.75 -0.77 -12.29
C SER A 91 -0.33 -1.41 -13.62
N GLN A 92 0.98 -1.52 -13.88
CA GLN A 92 1.52 -2.10 -15.11
C GLN A 92 1.28 -3.61 -15.22
N THR A 93 1.24 -4.31 -14.09
CA THR A 93 1.00 -5.76 -14.02
C THR A 93 -0.44 -6.09 -13.60
N CYS A 94 -1.36 -5.13 -13.69
CA CYS A 94 -2.74 -5.30 -13.28
C CYS A 94 -3.57 -5.93 -14.40
N HIS A 95 -4.33 -6.99 -14.08
CA HIS A 95 -5.24 -7.64 -15.02
C HIS A 95 -6.68 -7.06 -14.99
N GLN A 96 -6.92 -6.02 -14.19
CA GLN A 96 -8.23 -5.37 -14.10
C GLN A 96 -8.53 -4.61 -15.40
N LYS A 97 -9.62 -4.99 -16.09
CA LYS A 97 -9.99 -4.41 -17.40
C LYS A 97 -10.45 -2.94 -17.34
N MET A 98 -11.10 -2.55 -16.25
CA MET A 98 -11.65 -1.20 -16.06
C MET A 98 -11.28 -0.70 -14.66
N PRO A 99 -10.78 0.54 -14.51
CA PRO A 99 -10.41 1.08 -13.22
C PRO A 99 -11.57 1.07 -12.23
N ARG A 100 -11.24 0.91 -10.95
CA ARG A 100 -12.18 1.01 -9.85
C ARG A 100 -12.04 2.37 -9.16
N CYS A 101 -13.17 2.90 -8.74
CA CYS A 101 -13.20 4.13 -7.96
C CYS A 101 -12.65 3.85 -6.55
N PRO A 102 -11.67 4.62 -6.05
CA PRO A 102 -11.12 4.43 -4.70
C PRO A 102 -12.11 4.73 -3.58
N LEU A 103 -13.21 5.42 -3.87
CA LEU A 103 -14.22 5.80 -2.88
C LEU A 103 -15.31 4.75 -2.72
N CYS A 104 -15.87 4.28 -3.85
CA CYS A 104 -17.04 3.40 -3.85
C CYS A 104 -16.79 2.03 -4.51
N SER A 105 -15.58 1.75 -5.00
CA SER A 105 -15.20 0.46 -5.62
C SER A 105 -15.84 0.13 -6.97
N GLU A 106 -16.79 0.92 -7.43
CA GLU A 106 -17.48 0.78 -8.72
C GLU A 106 -16.56 1.11 -9.91
N PRO A 107 -16.88 0.61 -11.12
CA PRO A 107 -15.95 0.63 -12.25
C PRO A 107 -15.97 1.96 -13.01
N HIS A 108 -15.43 3.00 -12.39
CA HIS A 108 -15.23 4.33 -12.96
C HIS A 108 -14.03 5.04 -12.33
N TYR A 109 -13.57 6.12 -12.96
CA TYR A 109 -12.46 6.92 -12.44
C TYR A 109 -12.90 7.81 -11.27
N HIS A 110 -11.96 8.16 -10.39
CA HIS A 110 -12.23 8.98 -9.21
C HIS A 110 -12.80 10.37 -9.54
N ASP A 111 -12.26 11.03 -10.55
CA ASP A 111 -12.69 12.35 -11.04
C ASP A 111 -14.13 12.35 -11.56
N THR A 112 -14.58 11.24 -12.12
CA THR A 112 -15.95 11.05 -12.62
C THR A 112 -16.93 10.51 -11.56
N HIS A 113 -16.52 10.42 -10.29
CA HIS A 113 -17.28 9.75 -9.25
C HIS A 113 -18.70 10.31 -9.05
N HIS A 114 -18.86 11.64 -8.97
CA HIS A 114 -20.20 12.23 -8.81
C HIS A 114 -21.13 12.00 -10.01
N ALA A 115 -20.57 11.81 -11.21
CA ALA A 115 -21.36 11.61 -12.42
C ALA A 115 -21.86 10.16 -12.59
N PHE A 116 -21.08 9.18 -12.13
CA PHE A 116 -21.38 7.75 -12.37
C PHE A 116 -21.73 6.94 -11.14
N ALA A 117 -21.26 7.33 -9.95
CA ALA A 117 -21.49 6.53 -8.75
C ALA A 117 -22.96 6.63 -8.32
N GLY A 118 -23.65 5.48 -8.20
CA GLY A 118 -25.05 5.45 -7.75
C GLY A 118 -25.27 6.12 -6.39
N CYS A 119 -24.25 6.12 -5.53
CA CYS A 119 -24.26 6.79 -4.22
C CYS A 119 -24.19 8.33 -4.28
N CYS A 120 -23.82 8.92 -5.42
CA CYS A 120 -23.60 10.38 -5.56
C CYS A 120 -24.33 11.02 -6.76
N LYS A 121 -24.68 10.24 -7.78
CA LYS A 121 -25.36 10.73 -8.99
C LYS A 121 -26.79 11.24 -8.72
N GLY A 122 -27.36 10.88 -7.57
CA GLY A 122 -28.77 11.12 -7.28
C GLY A 122 -29.69 10.19 -8.07
N ASN A 123 -30.98 10.24 -7.76
CA ASN A 123 -32.01 9.49 -8.45
C ASN A 123 -33.29 10.34 -8.58
N ALA A 124 -33.52 10.88 -9.78
CA ALA A 124 -34.68 11.71 -10.06
C ALA A 124 -36.02 10.98 -9.85
N HIS A 125 -36.08 9.67 -10.09
CA HIS A 125 -37.30 8.87 -9.86
C HIS A 125 -37.68 8.77 -8.38
N HIS A 126 -36.70 8.92 -7.48
CA HIS A 126 -36.93 8.91 -6.03
C HIS A 126 -36.76 10.30 -5.40
N GLY A 127 -36.69 11.36 -6.22
CA GLY A 127 -36.50 12.73 -5.73
C GLY A 127 -35.18 12.97 -4.99
N VAL A 128 -34.19 12.09 -5.17
CA VAL A 128 -32.87 12.23 -4.51
C VAL A 128 -31.99 13.11 -5.40
N PRO A 129 -31.59 14.32 -4.96
CA PRO A 129 -30.73 15.18 -5.76
C PRO A 129 -29.31 14.59 -5.86
N PRO A 130 -28.57 14.90 -6.95
CA PRO A 130 -27.15 14.60 -7.04
C PRO A 130 -26.35 15.34 -5.96
N THR A 131 -25.22 14.77 -5.54
CA THR A 131 -24.24 15.47 -4.70
C THR A 131 -23.71 16.68 -5.46
N PRO A 132 -23.85 17.92 -4.94
CA PRO A 132 -23.37 19.11 -5.62
C PRO A 132 -21.85 19.07 -5.87
N ALA A 133 -21.40 19.71 -6.96
CA ALA A 133 -19.98 19.83 -7.25
C ALA A 133 -19.25 20.53 -6.10
N GLY A 134 -18.10 19.97 -5.68
CA GLY A 134 -17.29 20.48 -4.58
C GLY A 134 -17.75 20.08 -3.18
N GLN A 135 -18.95 19.49 -3.02
CA GLN A 135 -19.37 18.93 -1.73
C GLN A 135 -18.77 17.54 -1.52
N PRO A 136 -18.47 17.15 -0.26
CA PRO A 136 -18.00 15.80 0.05
C PRO A 136 -19.09 14.78 -0.26
N CYS A 137 -18.68 13.55 -0.59
CA CYS A 137 -19.62 12.46 -0.81
C CYS A 137 -20.45 12.19 0.47
N PRO A 138 -21.74 11.83 0.34
CA PRO A 138 -22.62 11.54 1.47
C PRO A 138 -22.30 10.21 2.16
N HIS A 139 -21.30 9.48 1.66
CA HIS A 139 -20.84 8.22 2.22
C HIS A 139 -19.34 8.31 2.52
N PRO A 140 -18.87 7.60 3.56
CA PRO A 140 -17.43 7.47 3.75
C PRO A 140 -16.81 6.67 2.60
N PRO A 141 -15.53 6.88 2.28
CA PRO A 141 -14.79 6.00 1.41
C PRO A 141 -14.74 4.57 1.98
N ARG A 142 -14.72 3.56 1.13
CA ARG A 142 -14.61 2.16 1.55
C ARG A 142 -13.32 1.53 1.01
N CYS A 143 -12.46 1.08 1.91
CA CYS A 143 -11.17 0.49 1.54
C CYS A 143 -11.38 -0.86 0.85
N LEU A 144 -10.83 -1.03 -0.35
CA LEU A 144 -10.89 -2.30 -1.09
C LEU A 144 -10.09 -3.44 -0.45
N ASN A 145 -9.20 -3.12 0.49
CA ASN A 145 -8.28 -4.09 1.09
C ASN A 145 -8.76 -4.61 2.46
N CYS A 146 -9.18 -3.71 3.35
CA CYS A 146 -9.62 -4.06 4.71
C CYS A 146 -11.11 -3.78 4.95
N HIS A 147 -11.82 -3.24 3.96
CA HIS A 147 -13.25 -2.92 4.01
C HIS A 147 -13.69 -1.92 5.09
N GLN A 148 -12.73 -1.17 5.67
CA GLN A 148 -13.00 -0.10 6.63
C GLN A 148 -13.28 1.25 5.95
N ALA A 149 -13.78 2.21 6.73
CA ALA A 149 -14.20 3.54 6.29
C ALA A 149 -13.02 4.49 6.00
N HIS A 150 -12.19 4.16 5.03
CA HIS A 150 -11.09 4.98 4.52
C HIS A 150 -10.68 4.52 3.10
N THR A 151 -9.87 5.31 2.39
CA THR A 151 -9.31 4.91 1.09
C THR A 151 -8.12 3.95 1.23
N ALA A 152 -7.84 3.16 0.19
CA ALA A 152 -6.75 2.16 0.20
C ALA A 152 -5.34 2.73 0.44
N ASN A 153 -5.12 4.00 0.11
CA ASN A 153 -3.87 4.74 0.33
C ASN A 153 -3.79 5.41 1.72
N SER A 154 -4.83 5.29 2.55
CA SER A 154 -4.84 5.88 3.89
C SER A 154 -3.79 5.22 4.78
N ARG A 155 -3.08 6.02 5.58
CA ARG A 155 -2.16 5.54 6.63
C ARG A 155 -2.86 4.75 7.73
N GLN A 156 -4.19 4.84 7.81
CA GLN A 156 -5.00 4.04 8.74
C GLN A 156 -5.21 2.61 8.23
N CYS A 157 -4.88 2.33 6.97
CA CYS A 157 -5.06 1.00 6.40
C CYS A 157 -3.95 0.05 6.90
N PRO A 158 -4.29 -1.12 7.47
CA PRO A 158 -3.28 -2.10 7.86
C PRO A 158 -2.37 -2.52 6.70
N PHE A 159 -2.91 -2.59 5.48
CA PHE A 159 -2.11 -2.88 4.28
C PHE A 159 -1.09 -1.78 3.96
N TRP A 160 -1.38 -0.52 4.30
CA TRP A 160 -0.40 0.56 4.19
C TRP A 160 0.75 0.36 5.17
N HIS A 161 0.49 -0.06 6.41
CA HIS A 161 1.57 -0.32 7.39
C HIS A 161 2.45 -1.51 7.01
N HIS A 162 1.85 -2.52 6.39
CA HIS A 162 2.53 -3.75 5.98
C HIS A 162 2.84 -3.79 4.49
N TRP A 163 2.82 -2.63 3.81
CA TRP A 163 3.09 -2.53 2.37
C TRP A 163 4.46 -3.10 1.98
N PHE A 164 5.40 -3.18 2.92
CA PHE A 164 6.71 -3.78 2.72
C PHE A 164 6.73 -5.31 2.90
N ASN A 165 5.70 -5.89 3.54
CA ASN A 165 5.65 -7.30 3.88
C ASN A 165 4.66 -8.04 2.95
N LYS A 166 5.17 -8.53 1.81
CA LYS A 166 4.36 -9.24 0.80
C LYS A 166 3.68 -10.50 1.35
N ASP A 167 4.36 -11.25 2.21
CA ASP A 167 3.79 -12.47 2.79
C ASP A 167 2.65 -12.14 3.75
N TRP A 168 2.79 -11.07 4.54
CA TRP A 168 1.71 -10.56 5.36
C TRP A 168 0.52 -10.13 4.49
N ILE A 169 0.74 -9.41 3.38
CA ILE A 169 -0.33 -8.97 2.48
C ILE A 169 -1.04 -10.16 1.86
N ARG A 170 -0.29 -11.16 1.37
CA ARG A 170 -0.84 -12.41 0.82
C ARG A 170 -1.68 -13.15 1.86
N HIS A 171 -1.14 -13.36 3.05
CA HIS A 171 -1.84 -14.04 4.15
C HIS A 171 -3.09 -13.27 4.60
N LYS A 172 -3.04 -11.94 4.63
CA LYS A 172 -4.19 -11.11 4.99
C LYS A 172 -5.31 -11.15 3.96
N TYR A 173 -5.00 -11.19 2.67
CA TYR A 173 -6.05 -11.42 1.67
C TYR A 173 -6.70 -12.79 1.83
N GLN A 174 -5.93 -13.83 2.14
CA GLN A 174 -6.49 -15.16 2.43
C GLN A 174 -7.46 -15.11 3.64
N GLU A 175 -7.11 -14.38 4.70
CA GLU A 175 -7.98 -14.17 5.85
C GLU A 175 -9.27 -13.40 5.49
N VAL A 176 -9.16 -12.33 4.71
CA VAL A 176 -10.31 -11.52 4.26
C VAL A 176 -11.25 -12.34 3.36
N CYS A 177 -10.72 -13.10 2.40
CA CYS A 177 -11.51 -13.99 1.54
C CYS A 177 -12.29 -15.02 2.38
N ARG A 178 -11.61 -15.72 3.30
CA ARG A 178 -12.24 -16.73 4.16
C ARG A 178 -13.38 -16.16 5.01
N ARG A 179 -13.26 -14.91 5.48
CA ARG A 179 -14.32 -14.22 6.24
C ARG A 179 -15.53 -13.87 5.36
N SER A 180 -15.31 -13.52 4.10
CA SER A 180 -16.39 -13.26 3.13
C SER A 180 -17.16 -14.54 2.82
N ASP A 181 -16.46 -15.65 2.58
CA ASP A 181 -17.07 -16.95 2.31
C ASP A 181 -17.90 -17.44 3.51
N ALA A 182 -17.35 -17.32 4.72
CA ALA A 182 -18.08 -17.71 5.94
C ALA A 182 -19.37 -16.90 6.13
N ARG A 183 -19.36 -15.58 5.83
CA ARG A 183 -20.56 -14.73 5.90
C ARG A 183 -21.61 -15.16 4.87
N LEU A 184 -21.20 -15.44 3.63
CA LEU A 184 -22.10 -15.92 2.58
C LEU A 184 -22.75 -17.26 2.96
N SER A 185 -21.99 -18.17 3.59
CA SER A 185 -22.53 -19.43 4.11
C SER A 185 -23.56 -19.23 5.24
N THR A 186 -23.39 -18.22 6.09
CA THR A 186 -24.36 -17.92 7.16
C THR A 186 -25.66 -17.33 6.61
N PHE A 187 -25.59 -16.48 5.57
CA PHE A 187 -26.79 -15.92 4.92
C PHE A 187 -27.58 -16.96 4.11
N SER A 188 -26.92 -18.03 3.65
CA SER A 188 -27.60 -19.12 2.94
C SER A 188 -28.41 -20.06 3.85
N GLN A 189 -28.38 -19.88 5.17
CA GLN A 189 -29.06 -20.75 6.15
C GLN A 189 -30.31 -20.14 6.80
N CYS A 190 -30.83 -19.01 6.30
CA CYS A 190 -32.15 -18.54 6.73
C CYS A 190 -33.26 -19.38 6.03
N PRO A 191 -34.10 -20.15 6.75
CA PRO A 191 -35.26 -20.79 6.14
C PRO A 191 -36.31 -19.72 5.83
N SER A 192 -36.79 -19.67 4.59
CA SER A 192 -38.00 -18.91 4.25
C SER A 192 -39.15 -19.34 5.15
N SER A 193 -39.48 -18.50 6.12
CA SER A 193 -40.67 -18.64 6.94
C SER A 193 -41.79 -17.91 6.22
N HIS A 194 -42.55 -18.63 5.39
CA HIS A 194 -43.82 -18.12 4.88
C HIS A 194 -44.93 -18.40 5.90
N VAL A 195 -45.61 -17.33 6.31
CA VAL A 195 -47.01 -17.34 6.78
C VAL A 195 -47.90 -17.16 5.56
#